data_AF-A0A355F3U2-F1
#
_entry.id   AF-A0A355F3U2-F1
#
_cell.length_a   1.000
_cell.length_b   1.000
_cell.length_c   1.000
_cell.angle_alpha   90.00
_cell.angle_beta   90.00
_cell.angle_gamma   90.00
#
_symmetry.space_group_name_H-M   'P 1'
#
loop_
_entity.id
_entity.type
_entity.pdbx_description
1 polymer ?
#
loop_
_entity_poly.entity_id
_entity_poly.type
_entity_poly.pdbx_seq_one_letter_code
_entity_poly.pdbx_strand_id
1 'polypeptide(L)'
;MNGRAARGFTLVETLVALALLALALLLGLGLVLQHPRIVRRLDAQRAALHTLEATLEAVRTGALPLASQELPPVGSHRIAVSLRVSPEGFPEGLYRVSARAVYSSEGRPRERSVETLIWRPPG
;
A
#
# COMPACT_ATOMS: atom_id res chain seq x y z
N MET A 1 57.98 33.93 -14.12
CA MET A 1 57.42 33.94 -15.50
C MET A 1 56.48 32.76 -15.63
N ASN A 2 55.21 33.08 -15.88
CA ASN A 2 54.08 32.17 -15.85
C ASN A 2 54.03 31.31 -17.11
N GLY A 3 54.12 29.99 -16.96
CA GLY A 3 53.87 29.02 -18.02
C GLY A 3 52.80 28.02 -17.59
N ARG A 4 51.60 28.49 -17.25
CA ARG A 4 50.44 27.58 -17.15
C ARG A 4 50.21 27.05 -18.56
N ALA A 5 50.57 25.80 -18.80
CA ALA A 5 50.18 25.10 -20.01
C ALA A 5 48.66 25.12 -20.08
N ALA A 6 48.11 26.01 -20.91
CA ALA A 6 46.72 25.98 -21.30
C ALA A 6 46.54 24.74 -22.19
N ARG A 7 46.44 23.57 -21.55
CA ARG A 7 46.06 22.33 -22.19
C ARG A 7 44.60 22.49 -22.61
N GLY A 8 44.39 22.91 -23.85
CA GLY A 8 43.07 22.96 -24.44
C GLY A 8 42.40 21.60 -24.33
N PHE A 9 41.17 21.58 -23.83
CA PHE A 9 40.37 20.37 -23.70
C PHE A 9 40.28 19.71 -25.07
N THR A 10 40.74 18.45 -25.20
CA THR A 10 40.69 17.79 -26.50
C THR A 10 39.24 17.40 -26.81
N LEU A 11 38.85 17.41 -28.08
CA LEU A 11 37.49 17.04 -28.52
C LEU A 11 37.10 15.64 -28.02
N VAL A 12 38.08 14.73 -27.97
CA VAL A 12 37.92 13.39 -27.40
C VAL A 12 37.53 13.45 -25.92
N GLU A 13 38.19 14.30 -25.13
CA GLU A 13 37.94 14.48 -23.71
C GLU A 13 36.54 15.07 -23.45
N THR A 14 36.08 16.00 -24.29
CA THR A 14 34.69 16.48 -24.23
C THR A 14 33.66 15.40 -24.54
N LEU A 15 33.93 14.55 -25.54
CA LEU A 15 33.05 13.44 -25.90
C LEU A 15 32.98 12.39 -24.78
N VAL A 16 34.12 12.07 -24.17
CA VAL A 16 34.18 11.15 -23.02
C VAL A 16 33.41 11.72 -21.84
N ALA A 17 33.60 13.01 -21.51
CA ALA A 17 32.88 13.66 -20.41
C ALA A 17 31.35 13.66 -20.65
N LEU A 18 30.91 13.95 -21.88
CA LEU A 18 29.50 13.89 -22.24
C LEU A 18 28.93 12.46 -22.17
N ALA A 19 29.68 11.45 -22.61
CA ALA A 19 29.27 10.05 -22.51
C ALA A 19 29.11 9.61 -21.06
N LEU A 20 30.05 9.98 -20.18
CA LEU A 20 29.96 9.70 -18.75
C LEU A 20 28.78 10.41 -18.09
N LEU A 21 28.53 11.68 -18.46
CA LEU A 21 27.37 12.43 -17.98
C LEU A 21 26.05 11.79 -18.42
N ALA A 22 25.94 11.41 -19.70
CA ALA A 22 24.77 10.73 -20.22
C ALA A 22 24.52 9.39 -19.50
N LEU A 23 25.58 8.61 -19.26
CA LEU A 23 25.48 7.37 -18.49
C LEU A 23 25.01 7.62 -17.06
N ALA A 24 25.57 8.63 -16.38
CA ALA A 24 25.15 9.00 -15.02
C ALA A 24 23.67 9.42 -14.97
N LEU A 25 23.20 10.19 -15.95
CA LEU A 25 21.79 10.59 -16.06
C LEU A 25 20.86 9.39 -16.31
N LEU A 26 21.26 8.45 -17.18
CA LEU A 26 20.48 7.23 -17.45
C LEU A 26 20.35 6.35 -16.20
N LEU A 27 21.43 6.21 -15.43
CA LEU A 27 21.41 5.48 -14.15
C LEU A 27 20.50 6.17 -13.12
N GLY A 28 20.58 7.50 -13.02
CA GLY A 28 19.71 8.28 -12.14
C GLY A 28 18.22 8.17 -12.50
N LEU A 29 17.89 8.14 -13.80
CA LEU A 29 16.52 8.04 -14.28
C LEU A 29 15.87 6.70 -13.90
N GLY A 30 16.63 5.60 -13.92
CA GLY A 30 16.14 4.28 -13.50
C GLY A 30 15.66 4.27 -12.03
N LEU A 31 16.38 4.96 -11.15
CA LEU A 31 16.01 5.10 -9.73
C LEU A 31 14.73 5.93 -9.55
N VAL A 32 14.60 7.02 -10.30
CA VAL A 32 13.41 7.88 -10.26
C VAL A 32 12.17 7.14 -10.76
N LEU A 33 12.31 6.30 -11.78
CA LEU A 33 11.20 5.54 -12.36
C LEU A 33 10.76 4.34 -11.50
N GLN A 34 11.61 3.82 -10.63
CA GLN A 34 11.25 2.71 -9.72
C GLN A 34 10.48 3.16 -8.47
N HIS A 35 10.75 4.38 -7.98
CA HIS A 35 10.12 4.95 -6.80
C HIS A 35 8.57 4.96 -6.81
N PRO A 36 7.87 5.37 -7.89
CA PRO A 36 6.41 5.47 -7.88
C PRO A 36 5.70 4.12 -7.70
N ARG A 37 6.33 3.00 -8.10
CA ARG A 37 5.73 1.66 -7.94
C ARG A 37 5.64 1.24 -6.48
N ILE A 38 6.72 1.45 -5.74
CA ILE A 38 6.77 1.13 -4.31
C ILE A 38 5.77 1.99 -3.54
N VAL A 39 5.71 3.29 -3.84
CA VAL A 39 4.77 4.22 -3.21
C VAL A 39 3.33 3.80 -3.48
N ARG A 40 2.96 3.54 -4.74
CA ARG A 40 1.60 3.09 -5.11
C ARG A 40 1.19 1.79 -4.40
N ARG A 41 2.13 0.85 -4.25
CA ARG A 41 1.88 -0.41 -3.54
C ARG A 41 1.65 -0.16 -2.05
N LEU A 42 2.44 0.71 -1.42
CA LEU A 42 2.29 1.08 -0.01
C LEU A 42 0.98 1.82 0.22
N ASP A 43 0.59 2.72 -0.67
CA ASP A 43 -0.65 3.48 -0.56
C ASP A 43 -1.88 2.56 -0.67
N ALA A 44 -1.89 1.63 -1.62
CA ALA A 44 -2.96 0.64 -1.73
C ALA A 44 -3.06 -0.24 -0.46
N GLN A 45 -1.91 -0.61 0.13
CA GLN A 45 -1.88 -1.38 1.37
C GLN A 45 -2.38 -0.58 2.58
N ARG A 46 -1.98 0.70 2.70
CA ARG A 46 -2.46 1.60 3.76
C ARG A 46 -3.97 1.83 3.64
N ALA A 47 -4.46 2.05 2.43
CA ALA A 47 -5.89 2.19 2.16
C ALA A 47 -6.66 0.93 2.59
N ALA A 48 -6.18 -0.27 2.24
CA ALA A 48 -6.81 -1.53 2.65
C ALA A 48 -6.87 -1.69 4.17
N LEU A 49 -5.80 -1.33 4.89
CA LEU A 49 -5.78 -1.39 6.36
C LEU A 49 -6.76 -0.39 6.98
N HIS A 50 -6.75 0.86 6.54
CA HIS A 50 -7.69 1.86 7.02
C HIS A 50 -9.15 1.48 6.75
N THR A 51 -9.45 0.87 5.60
CA THR A 51 -10.79 0.36 5.32
C THR A 51 -11.17 -0.76 6.28
N LEU A 52 -10.26 -1.70 6.57
CA LEU A 52 -10.51 -2.77 7.55
C LEU A 52 -10.76 -2.22 8.96
N GLU A 53 -9.93 -1.28 9.40
CA GLU A 53 -10.07 -0.61 10.71
C GLU A 53 -11.42 0.11 10.81
N ALA A 54 -11.77 0.91 9.81
CA ALA A 54 -13.05 1.62 9.77
C ALA A 54 -14.24 0.66 9.77
N THR A 55 -14.17 -0.45 9.03
CA THR A 55 -15.23 -1.47 9.03
C THR A 55 -15.37 -2.13 10.39
N LEU A 56 -14.27 -2.50 11.04
CA LEU A 56 -14.31 -3.12 12.37
C LEU A 56 -14.85 -2.15 13.42
N GLU A 57 -14.47 -0.87 13.34
CA GLU A 57 -14.98 0.16 14.23
C GLU A 57 -16.48 0.42 14.01
N ALA A 58 -16.94 0.39 12.76
CA ALA A 58 -18.37 0.47 12.44
C ALA A 58 -19.15 -0.72 13.02
N VAL A 59 -18.59 -1.92 13.00
CA VAL A 59 -19.21 -3.10 13.66
C VAL A 59 -19.22 -2.94 15.19
N ARG A 60 -18.12 -2.45 15.77
CA ARG A 60 -17.96 -2.22 17.21
C ARG A 60 -18.96 -1.19 17.74
N THR A 61 -19.12 -0.08 17.02
CA THR A 61 -20.06 1.01 17.36
C THR A 61 -21.51 0.67 17.04
N GLY A 62 -21.76 -0.43 16.31
CA GLY A 62 -23.10 -0.83 15.88
C GLY A 62 -23.61 -0.10 14.63
N ALA A 63 -22.79 0.75 14.00
CA ALA A 63 -23.09 1.35 12.69
C ALA A 63 -23.20 0.30 11.58
N LEU A 64 -22.49 -0.82 11.72
CA LEU A 64 -22.70 -2.03 10.93
C LEU A 64 -23.22 -3.17 11.82
N PRO A 65 -24.11 -4.02 11.28
CA PRO A 65 -24.59 -5.18 12.01
C PRO A 65 -23.45 -6.17 12.27
N LEU A 66 -23.49 -6.83 13.42
CA LEU A 66 -22.56 -7.91 13.79
C LEU A 66 -23.00 -9.21 13.10
N ALA A 67 -22.89 -9.23 11.77
CA ALA A 67 -23.32 -10.31 10.91
C ALA A 67 -22.29 -10.58 9.81
N SER A 68 -22.23 -11.82 9.34
CA SER A 68 -21.42 -12.17 8.18
C SER A 68 -22.01 -11.53 6.93
N GLN A 69 -21.25 -10.70 6.23
CA GLN A 69 -21.72 -9.98 5.04
C GLN A 69 -20.57 -9.58 4.11
N GLU A 70 -20.90 -9.33 2.85
CA GLU A 70 -19.98 -8.72 1.88
C GLU A 70 -20.34 -7.25 1.72
N LEU A 71 -19.35 -6.40 1.86
CA LEU A 71 -19.47 -4.95 1.69
C LEU A 71 -19.07 -4.57 0.27
N PRO A 72 -19.78 -3.60 -0.35
CA PRO A 72 -19.44 -3.14 -1.68
C PRO A 72 -18.02 -2.54 -1.72
N PRO A 73 -17.35 -2.58 -2.88
CA PRO A 73 -16.03 -1.98 -3.01
C PRO A 73 -16.04 -0.48 -2.71
N VAL A 74 -15.12 -0.01 -1.86
CA VAL A 74 -15.00 1.40 -1.46
C VAL A 74 -13.65 2.01 -1.84
N GLY A 75 -13.64 3.34 -1.99
CA GLY A 75 -12.45 4.14 -2.27
C GLY A 75 -11.89 4.00 -3.69
N SER A 76 -10.82 4.74 -3.96
CA SER A 76 -10.14 4.77 -5.27
C SER A 76 -9.50 3.42 -5.66
N HIS A 77 -9.16 2.59 -4.68
CA HIS A 77 -8.58 1.26 -4.88
C HIS A 77 -9.60 0.14 -5.05
N ARG A 78 -10.91 0.46 -5.05
CA ARG A 78 -12.03 -0.49 -5.15
C ARG A 78 -11.85 -1.69 -4.20
N ILE A 79 -11.63 -1.38 -2.92
CA ILE A 79 -11.36 -2.39 -1.89
C ILE A 79 -12.69 -3.04 -1.50
N ALA A 80 -12.85 -4.32 -1.81
CA ALA A 80 -14.00 -5.11 -1.39
C ALA A 80 -13.71 -5.73 -0.02
N VAL A 81 -14.66 -5.66 0.92
CA VAL A 81 -14.48 -6.20 2.27
C VAL A 81 -15.51 -7.28 2.54
N SER A 82 -15.09 -8.43 3.04
CA SER A 82 -15.99 -9.47 3.57
C SER A 82 -15.80 -9.60 5.08
N LEU A 83 -16.93 -9.71 5.78
CA LEU A 83 -17.01 -9.95 7.21
C LEU A 83 -17.51 -11.38 7.44
N ARG A 84 -16.79 -12.09 8.31
CA ARG A 84 -17.20 -13.38 8.86
C ARG A 84 -17.32 -13.24 10.36
N VAL A 85 -18.49 -13.56 10.87
CA VAL A 85 -18.82 -13.47 12.30
C VAL A 85 -19.24 -14.85 12.77
N SER A 86 -18.58 -15.34 13.82
CA SER A 86 -18.90 -16.61 14.48
C SER A 86 -18.98 -16.41 15.99
N PRO A 87 -19.97 -16.98 16.68
CA PRO A 87 -20.01 -16.97 18.14
C PRO A 87 -18.86 -17.82 18.71
N GLU A 88 -18.22 -17.36 19.78
CA GLU A 88 -17.19 -18.14 20.51
C GLU A 88 -17.79 -19.15 21.49
N GLY A 89 -19.06 -18.98 21.85
CA GLY A 89 -19.75 -19.83 22.81
C GLY A 89 -19.50 -19.46 24.28
N PHE A 90 -18.34 -18.91 24.65
CA PHE A 90 -18.08 -18.41 25.99
C PHE A 90 -17.05 -17.25 26.03
N PRO A 91 -17.28 -16.18 26.81
CA PRO A 91 -18.54 -15.82 27.48
C PRO A 91 -19.68 -15.56 26.49
N GLU A 92 -20.93 -15.66 26.96
CA GLU A 92 -22.09 -15.32 26.13
C GLU A 92 -21.98 -13.89 25.59
N GLY A 93 -22.37 -13.71 24.33
CA GLY A 93 -22.23 -12.43 23.63
C GLY A 93 -20.82 -12.15 23.09
N LEU A 94 -19.86 -13.07 23.21
CA LEU A 94 -18.55 -12.95 22.55
C LEU A 94 -18.58 -13.51 21.12
N TYR A 95 -18.15 -12.70 20.16
CA TYR A 95 -18.09 -13.06 18.75
C TYR A 95 -16.66 -12.90 18.23
N ARG A 96 -16.21 -13.88 17.46
CA ARG A 96 -15.02 -13.78 16.61
C ARG A 96 -15.42 -13.15 15.29
N VAL A 97 -14.75 -12.06 14.94
CA VAL A 97 -14.98 -11.29 13.72
C VAL A 97 -13.72 -11.29 12.89
N SER A 98 -13.82 -11.86 11.70
CA SER A 98 -12.77 -11.83 10.69
C SER A 98 -13.20 -10.90 9.55
N ALA A 99 -12.42 -9.85 9.33
CA ALA A 99 -12.60 -8.91 8.23
C ALA A 99 -11.51 -9.15 7.19
N ARG A 100 -11.90 -9.31 5.93
CA ARG A 100 -11.00 -9.58 4.81
C ARG A 100 -11.19 -8.55 3.72
N ALA A 101 -10.13 -7.83 3.35
CA ALA A 101 -10.10 -6.87 2.28
C ALA A 101 -9.39 -7.47 1.06
N VAL A 102 -10.07 -7.43 -0.09
CA VAL A 102 -9.53 -7.79 -1.39
C VAL A 102 -9.36 -6.51 -2.22
N TYR A 103 -8.16 -6.32 -2.77
CA TYR A 103 -7.80 -5.13 -3.53
C TYR A 103 -6.83 -5.49 -4.66
N SER A 104 -6.65 -4.59 -5.63
CA SER A 104 -5.67 -4.78 -6.70
C SER A 104 -4.47 -3.84 -6.54
N SER A 105 -3.28 -4.39 -6.78
CA SER A 105 -2.02 -3.63 -6.84
C SER A 105 -1.26 -4.10 -8.07
N GLU A 106 -0.95 -3.18 -8.98
CA GLU A 106 -0.26 -3.49 -10.25
C GLU A 106 -0.98 -4.59 -11.06
N GLY A 107 -2.31 -4.56 -11.08
CA GLY A 107 -3.13 -5.54 -11.80
C GLY A 107 -3.20 -6.92 -11.15
N ARG A 108 -2.54 -7.13 -10.00
CA ARG A 108 -2.61 -8.39 -9.25
C ARG A 108 -3.56 -8.26 -8.06
N PRO A 109 -4.48 -9.22 -7.85
CA PRO A 109 -5.29 -9.26 -6.65
C PRO A 109 -4.40 -9.52 -5.43
N ARG A 110 -4.73 -8.84 -4.34
CA ARG A 110 -4.09 -8.93 -3.03
C ARG A 110 -5.18 -9.02 -1.98
N GLU A 111 -4.84 -9.69 -0.89
CA GLU A 111 -5.74 -9.90 0.23
C GLU A 111 -5.05 -9.47 1.53
N ARG A 112 -5.83 -8.88 2.43
CA ARG A 112 -5.47 -8.66 3.83
C ARG A 112 -6.62 -9.07 4.72
N SER A 113 -6.31 -9.70 5.84
CA SER A 113 -7.29 -10.06 6.85
C SER A 113 -6.87 -9.53 8.22
N VAL A 114 -7.87 -9.16 9.01
CA VAL A 114 -7.74 -8.84 10.43
C VAL A 114 -8.79 -9.66 11.16
N GLU A 115 -8.40 -10.18 12.31
CA GLU A 115 -9.25 -10.97 13.17
C GLU A 115 -9.28 -10.32 14.56
N THR A 116 -10.48 -10.23 15.13
CA THR A 116 -10.69 -9.64 16.44
C THR A 116 -11.85 -10.32 17.16
N LEU A 117 -11.89 -10.17 18.47
CA LEU A 117 -13.04 -10.49 19.29
C LEU A 117 -13.86 -9.23 19.53
N ILE A 118 -15.19 -9.35 19.46
CA ILE A 118 -16.16 -8.29 19.77
C ILE A 118 -17.15 -8.86 20.77
N TRP A 119 -17.26 -8.21 21.93
CA TRP A 119 -18.27 -8.53 22.92
C TRP A 119 -19.49 -7.65 22.73
N ARG A 120 -20.68 -8.26 22.70
CA ARG A 120 -21.97 -7.60 22.67
C ARG A 120 -22.83 -8.24 23.78
N PRO A 121 -23.11 -7.51 24.87
CA PRO A 121 -23.87 -8.07 25.98
C PRO A 121 -25.25 -8.55 25.50
N PRO A 122 -25.75 -9.69 26.01
CA PRO A 122 -27.13 -10.08 25.77
C PRO A 122 -28.06 -8.99 26.36
N GLY A 123 -28.96 -8.50 25.51
CA GLY A 123 -29.99 -7.53 25.89
C GLY A 123 -31.26 -8.20 26.39
#